data_AF-A0A7K6UQ15-F1
#
_entry.id   AF-A0A7K6UQ15-F1
#
_cell.length_a   1.000
_cell.length_b   1.000
_cell.length_c   1.000
_cell.angle_alpha   90.00
_cell.angle_beta   90.00
_cell.angle_gamma   90.00
#
_symmetry.space_group_name_H-M   'P 1'
#
loop_
_entity.id
_entity.type
_entity.pdbx_description
1 polymer ?
#
loop_
_entity_poly.entity_id
_entity_poly.type
_entity_poly.pdbx_seq_one_letter_code
_entity_poly.pdbx_strand_id
1 'polypeptide(L)'
;GMNGSAIENFSCVIYNVSLMNCTWKAGRDAPGDTQYFLYWQNLRYDDAVECELYIKDENGRNTGCRFQNVKIEKQTSYFLVNGTSKDSLIQFYDEYIELYKI
;
A
#
# COMPACT_ATOMS: atom_id res chain seq x y z
N GLY A 1 11.17 10.95 -5.10
CA GLY A 1 10.14 11.81 -5.71
C GLY A 1 10.04 13.12 -4.93
N MET A 2 9.03 13.93 -5.26
CA MET A 2 8.67 15.19 -4.60
C MET A 2 8.48 14.98 -3.09
N ASN A 3 9.10 15.81 -2.26
CA ASN A 3 8.96 15.70 -0.81
C ASN A 3 7.48 15.90 -0.40
N GLY A 4 6.99 15.12 0.57
CA GLY A 4 5.61 15.19 1.03
C GLY A 4 4.57 14.55 0.10
N SER A 5 4.99 13.96 -1.02
CA SER A 5 4.09 13.28 -1.97
C SER A 5 3.88 11.79 -1.69
N ALA A 6 4.71 11.19 -0.83
CA ALA A 6 4.52 9.83 -0.34
C ALA A 6 3.24 9.73 0.51
N ILE A 7 2.66 8.53 0.56
CA ILE A 7 1.47 8.27 1.37
C ILE A 7 1.74 8.48 2.86
N GLU A 8 0.68 8.77 3.62
CA GLU A 8 0.71 8.94 5.08
C GLU A 8 -0.24 7.95 5.77
N ASN A 9 0.02 7.66 7.06
CA ASN A 9 -0.84 6.80 7.89
C ASN A 9 -1.13 5.43 7.27
N PHE A 10 -0.10 4.79 6.73
CA PHE A 10 -0.22 3.44 6.19
C PHE A 10 -0.44 2.43 7.33
N SER A 11 -1.42 1.54 7.15
CA SER A 11 -1.72 0.47 8.10
C SER A 11 -2.34 -0.71 7.38
N CYS A 12 -2.02 -1.92 7.82
CA CYS A 12 -2.60 -3.16 7.31
C CYS A 12 -3.13 -4.02 8.47
N VAL A 13 -4.28 -4.66 8.26
CA VAL A 13 -4.90 -5.59 9.21
C VAL A 13 -5.34 -6.86 8.51
N ILE A 14 -5.22 -8.00 9.20
CA ILE A 14 -5.72 -9.28 8.69
C ILE A 14 -6.96 -9.70 9.43
N TYR A 15 -7.96 -10.12 8.68
CA TYR A 15 -9.26 -10.54 9.16
C TYR A 15 -9.77 -11.73 8.37
N ASN A 16 -10.81 -12.41 8.87
CA ASN A 16 -11.43 -13.55 8.22
C ASN A 16 -10.41 -14.60 7.72
N VAL A 17 -9.41 -14.88 8.54
CA VAL A 17 -8.33 -15.87 8.34
C VAL A 17 -7.28 -15.51 7.29
N SER A 18 -7.66 -15.04 6.10
CA SER A 18 -6.73 -14.86 4.96
C SER A 18 -7.00 -13.59 4.14
N LEU A 19 -7.77 -12.64 4.66
CA LEU A 19 -7.98 -11.35 4.00
C LEU A 19 -7.12 -10.29 4.69
N MET A 20 -6.46 -9.45 3.90
CA MET A 20 -5.71 -8.31 4.40
C MET A 20 -6.25 -7.04 3.80
N ASN A 21 -6.58 -6.07 4.65
CA ASN A 21 -6.92 -4.72 4.25
C ASN A 21 -5.77 -3.78 4.63
N CYS A 22 -5.28 -3.03 3.66
CA CYS A 22 -4.34 -1.94 3.87
C CYS A 22 -5.00 -0.61 3.52
N THR A 23 -4.73 0.44 4.28
CA THR A 23 -5.27 1.79 4.04
C THR A 23 -4.20 2.85 4.25
N TRP A 24 -4.32 3.96 3.54
CA TRP A 24 -3.44 5.12 3.67
C TRP A 24 -4.16 6.40 3.27
N LYS A 25 -3.53 7.53 3.61
CA LYS A 25 -3.87 8.85 3.08
C LYS A 25 -2.88 9.25 2.00
N ALA A 26 -3.33 10.04 1.04
CA ALA A 26 -2.43 10.68 0.11
C ALA A 26 -1.46 11.61 0.84
N GLY A 27 -0.26 11.77 0.29
CA GLY A 27 0.70 12.75 0.77
C GLY A 27 0.14 14.16 0.69
N ARG A 28 0.46 15.00 1.66
CA ARG A 28 -0.06 16.39 1.73
C ARG A 28 0.31 17.22 0.51
N ASP A 29 1.48 16.95 -0.05
CA ASP A 29 2.02 17.66 -1.21
C ASP A 29 1.87 16.85 -2.50
N ALA A 30 1.14 15.74 -2.47
CA ALA A 30 0.88 14.93 -3.65
C ALA A 30 -0.04 15.68 -4.63
N PRO A 31 0.34 15.82 -5.91
CA PRO A 31 -0.51 16.38 -6.95
C PRO A 31 -1.92 15.78 -7.00
N GLY A 32 -2.91 16.55 -7.47
CA GLY A 32 -4.31 16.12 -7.58
C GLY A 32 -4.53 14.91 -8.50
N ASP A 33 -3.65 14.71 -9.48
CA ASP A 33 -3.66 13.59 -10.42
C ASP A 33 -2.82 12.39 -9.96
N THR A 34 -2.26 12.41 -8.75
CA THR A 34 -1.47 11.29 -8.23
C THR A 34 -2.30 10.02 -8.12
N GLN A 35 -1.76 8.93 -8.66
CA GLN A 35 -2.26 7.57 -8.47
C GLN A 35 -1.20 6.72 -7.76
N TYR A 36 -1.61 5.97 -6.74
CA TYR A 36 -0.73 5.12 -5.92
C TYR A 36 -0.90 3.64 -6.25
N PHE A 37 0.17 2.85 -6.13
CA PHE A 37 0.10 1.41 -6.32
C PHE A 37 0.82 0.70 -5.18
N LEU A 38 0.15 -0.28 -4.59
CA LEU A 38 0.66 -1.04 -3.45
C LEU A 38 1.19 -2.40 -3.92
N TYR A 39 2.37 -2.72 -3.43
CA TYR A 39 3.01 -4.02 -3.55
C TYR A 39 3.35 -4.54 -2.16
N TRP A 40 3.19 -5.84 -1.93
CA TRP A 40 3.61 -6.46 -0.68
C TRP A 40 4.40 -7.74 -0.94
N GLN A 41 5.34 -8.02 -0.04
CA GLN A 41 6.18 -9.22 -0.04
C GLN A 41 6.04 -9.92 1.31
N ASN A 42 5.54 -11.15 1.27
CA ASN A 42 5.38 -11.99 2.45
C ASN A 42 6.73 -12.49 2.98
N LEU A 43 7.55 -13.04 2.08
CA LEU A 43 8.92 -13.46 2.37
C LEU A 43 9.92 -12.62 1.58
N ARG A 44 11.11 -12.43 2.15
CA ARG A 44 12.20 -11.65 1.54
C ARG A 44 12.62 -12.11 0.14
N TYR A 45 12.36 -13.38 -0.20
CA TYR A 45 12.73 -13.99 -1.48
C TYR A 45 11.51 -14.29 -2.37
N ASP A 46 10.30 -13.94 -1.93
CA ASP A 46 9.12 -14.08 -2.76
C ASP A 46 8.98 -12.88 -3.71
N ASP A 47 8.29 -13.11 -4.82
CA ASP A 47 7.89 -12.05 -5.72
C ASP A 47 6.94 -11.07 -5.01
N ALA A 48 7.08 -9.78 -5.32
CA ALA A 48 6.14 -8.78 -4.85
C ALA A 48 4.78 -8.99 -5.51
N VAL A 49 3.72 -9.03 -4.71
CA VAL A 49 2.35 -9.13 -5.19
C VAL A 49 1.76 -7.73 -5.22
N GLU A 50 1.30 -7.30 -6.40
CA GLU A 50 0.54 -6.06 -6.52
C GLU A 50 -0.85 -6.22 -5.89
N CYS A 51 -1.40 -5.14 -5.37
CA CYS A 51 -2.77 -5.07 -4.90
C CYS A 51 -3.78 -5.66 -5.90
N GLU A 52 -4.58 -6.61 -5.42
CA GLU A 52 -5.62 -7.26 -6.23
C GLU A 52 -6.87 -6.38 -6.37
N LEU A 53 -7.27 -5.71 -5.29
CA LEU A 53 -8.50 -4.92 -5.21
C LEU A 53 -8.24 -3.59 -4.51
N TYR A 54 -8.05 -2.53 -5.29
CA TYR A 54 -7.86 -1.19 -4.74
C TYR A 54 -9.15 -0.61 -4.15
N ILE A 55 -9.01 0.02 -2.99
CA ILE A 55 -10.01 0.92 -2.40
C ILE A 55 -9.69 2.32 -2.90
N LYS A 56 -10.70 3.02 -3.40
CA LYS A 56 -10.54 4.32 -4.05
C LYS A 56 -11.29 5.40 -3.28
N ASP A 57 -10.73 6.60 -3.28
CA ASP A 57 -11.44 7.79 -2.82
C ASP A 57 -12.43 8.32 -3.88
N GLU A 58 -13.11 9.43 -3.54
CA GLU A 58 -14.10 10.08 -4.42
C GLU A 58 -13.50 10.56 -5.76
N ASN A 59 -12.18 10.78 -5.82
CA ASN A 59 -11.46 11.18 -7.02
C ASN A 59 -10.89 9.99 -7.82
N GLY A 60 -11.16 8.76 -7.38
CA GLY A 60 -10.67 7.54 -8.02
C GLY A 60 -9.21 7.22 -7.74
N ARG A 61 -8.57 7.91 -6.77
CA ARG A 61 -7.22 7.65 -6.31
C ARG A 61 -7.22 6.46 -5.36
N ASN A 62 -6.26 5.57 -5.52
CA ASN A 62 -6.06 4.41 -4.66
C ASN A 62 -5.61 4.89 -3.27
N THR A 63 -6.41 4.61 -2.26
CA THR A 63 -6.21 4.96 -0.84
C THR A 63 -6.25 3.73 0.07
N GLY A 64 -6.39 2.55 -0.52
CA GLY A 64 -6.32 1.30 0.19
C GLY A 64 -6.22 0.12 -0.77
N CYS A 65 -6.06 -1.06 -0.19
CA CYS A 65 -5.98 -2.31 -0.89
C CYS A 65 -6.64 -3.42 -0.09
N ARG A 66 -7.25 -4.37 -0.79
CA ARG A 66 -7.67 -5.66 -0.26
C ARG A 66 -6.96 -6.79 -0.99
N PHE A 67 -6.22 -7.60 -0.25
CA PHE A 67 -5.63 -8.85 -0.72
C PHE A 67 -6.49 -10.03 -0.29
N GLN A 68 -6.56 -11.04 -1.15
CA GLN A 68 -7.21 -12.31 -0.87
C GLN A 68 -6.16 -13.41 -0.67
N ASN A 69 -6.52 -14.44 0.09
CA ASN A 69 -5.70 -15.65 0.28
C ASN A 69 -4.29 -15.39 0.84
N VAL A 70 -4.15 -14.37 1.68
CA VAL A 70 -2.90 -14.04 2.37
C VAL A 70 -2.51 -15.17 3.31
N LYS A 71 -1.35 -15.79 3.07
CA LYS A 71 -0.73 -16.75 3.98
C LYS A 71 0.40 -16.07 4.71
N ILE A 72 0.18 -15.72 5.96
CA ILE A 72 1.28 -15.22 6.80
C ILE A 72 2.14 -16.39 7.23
N GLU A 73 3.39 -16.41 6.74
CA GLU A 73 4.42 -17.31 7.26
C GLU A 73 5.25 -16.64 8.35
N LYS A 74 5.42 -15.31 8.28
CA LYS A 74 6.13 -14.49 9.27
C LYS A 74 5.29 -13.29 9.66
N GLN A 75 5.38 -12.88 10.93
CA GLN A 75 4.64 -11.73 11.43
C GLN A 75 5.03 -10.43 10.71
N THR A 76 6.24 -10.31 10.14
CA THR A 76 6.68 -9.10 9.44
C THR A 76 6.65 -9.29 7.93
N SER A 77 6.05 -8.35 7.20
CA SER A 77 6.04 -8.31 5.73
C SER A 77 6.51 -6.96 5.22
N TYR A 78 7.10 -6.93 4.02
CA TYR A 78 7.56 -5.70 3.38
C TYR A 78 6.45 -5.12 2.50
N PHE A 79 6.22 -3.82 2.62
CA PHE A 79 5.24 -3.07 1.84
C PHE A 79 5.95 -1.96 1.08
N LEU A 80 5.55 -1.77 -0.17
CA LEU A 80 6.00 -0.69 -1.05
C LEU A 80 4.79 -0.04 -1.68
N VAL A 81 4.62 1.26 -1.47
CA VAL A 81 3.63 2.07 -2.18
C VAL A 81 4.36 3.06 -3.06
N ASN A 82 4.27 2.88 -4.37
CA ASN A 82 4.76 3.83 -5.35
C ASN A 82 3.63 4.77 -5.79
N GLY A 83 3.97 5.77 -6.60
CA GLY A 83 2.97 6.64 -7.19
C GLY A 83 3.40 7.21 -8.54
N THR A 84 2.41 7.64 -9.30
CA THR A 84 2.56 8.29 -10.61
C THR A 84 1.78 9.57 -10.63
N SER A 85 2.28 10.58 -11.33
CA SER A 85 1.51 11.75 -11.77
C SER A 85 2.07 12.22 -13.12
N LYS A 86 1.39 13.14 -13.79
CA LYS A 86 1.76 13.61 -15.13
C LYS A 86 3.11 14.31 -15.15
N ASP A 87 3.32 15.22 -14.20
CA ASP A 87 4.42 16.19 -14.25
C ASP A 87 5.39 16.06 -13.06
N SER A 88 5.17 15.09 -12.15
CA SER A 88 5.98 14.98 -10.93
C SER A 88 6.30 13.54 -10.57
N LEU A 89 7.56 13.30 -10.24
CA LEU A 89 7.95 12.03 -9.65
C LEU A 89 7.41 11.96 -8.23
N ILE A 90 6.59 10.95 -7.93
CA ILE A 90 6.04 10.76 -6.59
C ILE A 90 7.06 10.02 -5.72
N GLN A 91 7.17 10.42 -4.47
CA GLN A 91 8.00 9.72 -3.49
C GLN A 91 7.30 8.42 -3.10
N PHE A 92 8.02 7.31 -3.14
CA PHE A 92 7.49 6.04 -2.65
C PHE A 92 7.55 6.00 -1.13
N TYR A 93 6.68 5.19 -0.53
CA TYR A 93 6.73 4.79 0.86
C TYR A 93 7.08 3.30 0.91
N ASP A 94 7.99 2.91 1.79
CA ASP A 94 8.26 1.51 2.05
C ASP A 94 8.57 1.24 3.52
N GLU A 95 8.07 0.11 4.01
CA GLU A 95 8.26 -0.27 5.42
C GLU A 95 8.09 -1.78 5.62
N TYR A 96 8.79 -2.30 6.64
CA TYR A 96 8.53 -3.63 7.18
C TYR A 96 7.52 -3.51 8.32
N ILE A 97 6.35 -4.11 8.15
CA ILE A 97 5.24 -3.98 9.09
C ILE A 97 4.95 -5.32 9.73
N GLU A 98 4.82 -5.32 11.05
CA GLU A 98 4.26 -6.45 11.78
C GLU A 98 2.74 -6.50 11.56
N LEU A 99 2.28 -7.60 10.99
CA LEU A 99 0.89 -7.85 10.67
C LEU A 99 0.19 -8.49 11.86
N TYR A 100 -0.85 -7.82 12.31
CA TYR A 100 -1.72 -8.29 13.39
C TYR A 100 -3.01 -8.85 12.80
N LYS A 101 -3.46 -9.96 13.38
CA LYS A 101 -4.75 -10.56 13.07
C LYS A 101 -5.79 -10.05 14.06
N ILE A 102 -6.91 -9.57 13.55
CA ILE A 102 -8.10 -9.17 14.31
C ILE A 102 -9.19 -10.24 14.25
#